data_AF-A0A3C0JST2-F1
#
_entry.id   AF-A0A3C0JST2-F1
#
_cell.length_a   1.000
_cell.length_b   1.000
_cell.length_c   1.000
_cell.angle_alpha   90.00
_cell.angle_beta   90.00
_cell.angle_gamma   90.00
#
_symmetry.space_group_name_H-M   'P 1'
#
loop_
_entity.id
_entity.type
_entity.pdbx_description
1 polymer ?
#
loop_
_entity_poly.entity_id
_entity_poly.type
_entity_poly.pdbx_seq_one_letter_code
_entity_poly.pdbx_strand_id
1 'polypeptide(L)'
;DEEVRVLIKLAYQRAQEVLEDNKPKLVRLSEYLIEHETISGENMIRLIDDGTISDGPGNPAIPPETPPITPSPAGPPIGQPSPTMASTSDSIPAGGESDR
;
A
#
# COMPACT_ATOMS: atom_id res chain seq x y z
N ASP A 1 17.76 -5.79 30.84
CA ASP A 1 17.44 -7.07 30.19
C ASP A 1 16.16 -7.70 30.74
N GLU A 2 16.02 -7.83 32.06
CA GLU A 2 14.84 -8.44 32.68
C GLU A 2 13.53 -7.66 32.45
N GLU A 3 13.54 -6.34 32.57
CA GLU A 3 12.36 -5.50 32.30
C GLU A 3 11.84 -5.64 30.87
N VAL A 4 12.74 -5.77 29.88
CA VAL A 4 12.39 -5.97 28.48
C VAL A 4 11.69 -7.33 28.29
N ARG A 5 12.19 -8.38 28.95
CA ARG A 5 11.54 -9.71 28.91
C ARG A 5 10.15 -9.68 29.55
N VAL A 6 9.99 -8.98 30.66
CA VAL A 6 8.68 -8.81 31.32
C VAL A 6 7.71 -8.09 30.40
N LEU A 7 8.14 -7.01 29.75
CA LEU A 7 7.32 -6.25 28.81
C LEU A 7 6.86 -7.12 27.62
N ILE A 8 7.78 -7.88 27.03
CA ILE A 8 7.47 -8.79 25.91
C ILE A 8 6.46 -9.86 26.36
N LYS A 9 6.67 -10.46 27.53
CA LYS A 9 5.75 -11.48 28.07
C LYS A 9 4.35 -10.92 28.28
N LEU A 10 4.24 -9.71 28.83
CA LEU A 10 2.96 -9.04 29.04
C LEU A 10 2.26 -8.72 27.71
N ALA A 11 3.00 -8.21 26.73
CA ALA A 11 2.45 -7.92 25.40
C ALA A 11 1.96 -9.20 24.70
N TYR A 12 2.71 -10.30 24.81
CA TYR A 12 2.31 -11.59 24.28
C TYR A 12 1.04 -12.12 24.95
N GLN A 13 0.98 -12.12 26.28
CA GLN A 13 -0.20 -12.56 27.02
C GLN A 13 -1.44 -11.74 26.65
N ARG A 14 -1.30 -10.41 26.57
CA ARG A 14 -2.38 -9.54 26.14
C ARG A 14 -2.83 -9.85 24.71
N ALA A 15 -1.89 -10.08 23.78
CA ALA A 15 -2.25 -10.46 22.43
C ALA A 15 -3.01 -11.79 22.39
N GLN A 16 -2.57 -12.77 23.16
CA GLN A 16 -3.24 -14.06 23.28
C GLN A 16 -4.67 -13.90 23.83
N GLU A 17 -4.87 -13.15 24.91
CA GLU A 17 -6.20 -12.85 25.47
C GLU A 17 -7.12 -12.21 24.41
N VAL A 18 -6.63 -11.20 23.68
CA VAL A 18 -7.40 -10.55 22.61
C VAL A 18 -7.81 -11.54 21.52
N LEU A 19 -6.92 -12.46 21.13
CA LEU A 19 -7.21 -13.48 20.11
C LEU A 19 -8.21 -14.53 20.63
N GLU A 20 -8.09 -14.95 21.89
CA GLU A 20 -8.99 -15.92 22.51
C GLU A 20 -10.40 -15.35 22.69
N ASP A 21 -10.52 -14.12 23.19
CA ASP A 21 -11.79 -13.41 23.37
C ASP A 21 -12.54 -13.20 22.04
N ASN A 22 -11.79 -13.01 20.95
CA ASN A 22 -12.33 -12.77 19.61
C ASN A 22 -12.26 -14.00 18.71
N LYS A 23 -12.02 -15.19 19.26
CA LYS A 23 -11.85 -16.43 18.50
C LYS A 23 -12.96 -16.71 17.47
N PRO A 24 -14.26 -16.49 17.75
CA PRO A 24 -15.31 -16.68 16.75
C PRO A 24 -15.14 -15.79 15.51
N LYS A 25 -14.68 -14.55 15.69
CA LYS A 25 -14.43 -13.61 14.59
C LYS A 25 -13.24 -14.05 13.73
N LEU A 26 -12.19 -14.57 14.38
CA LEU A 26 -11.01 -15.12 13.70
C LEU A 26 -11.33 -16.37 12.88
N VAL A 27 -12.14 -17.27 13.42
CA VAL A 27 -12.61 -18.46 12.69
C VAL A 27 -13.33 -18.04 11.42
N ARG A 28 -14.26 -17.08 11.54
CA ARG A 28 -14.99 -16.58 10.38
C ARG A 28 -14.10 -15.91 9.33
N LEU A 29 -13.14 -15.09 9.77
CA LEU A 29 -12.14 -14.50 8.87
C LEU A 29 -11.32 -15.58 8.15
N SER A 30 -10.95 -16.65 8.86
CA SER A 30 -10.19 -17.75 8.27
C SER A 30 -11.01 -18.56 7.27
N GLU A 31 -12.29 -18.81 7.53
CA GLU A 31 -13.21 -19.46 6.58
C GLU A 31 -13.30 -18.66 5.28
N TYR A 32 -13.48 -17.34 5.38
CA TYR A 32 -13.50 -16.48 4.21
C TYR A 32 -12.18 -16.50 3.41
N LEU A 33 -11.04 -16.45 4.09
CA LEU A 33 -9.73 -16.48 3.42
C LEU A 33 -9.43 -17.84 2.76
N ILE A 34 -9.99 -18.94 3.28
CA ILE A 34 -9.91 -20.25 2.62
C ILE A 34 -10.67 -20.24 1.29
N GLU A 35 -11.81 -19.54 1.22
CA GLU A 35 -12.64 -19.46 0.02
C GLU A 35 -12.12 -18.43 -1.01
N HIS A 36 -11.63 -17.28 -0.56
CA HIS A 36 -11.36 -16.11 -1.41
C HIS A 36 -9.89 -15.70 -1.50
N GLU A 37 -8.97 -16.36 -0.79
CA GLU A 37 -7.51 -16.12 -0.73
C GLU A 37 -7.09 -14.76 -0.13
N THR A 38 -7.83 -13.69 -0.44
CA THR A 38 -7.55 -12.31 -0.03
C THR A 38 -8.83 -11.57 0.39
N ILE A 39 -8.66 -10.51 1.18
CA ILE A 39 -9.75 -9.64 1.62
C ILE A 39 -9.26 -8.18 1.65
N SER A 40 -10.10 -7.23 1.22
CA SER A 40 -9.84 -5.80 1.43
C SER A 40 -10.05 -5.39 2.89
N GLY A 41 -9.35 -4.34 3.34
CA GLY A 41 -9.49 -3.84 4.71
C GLY A 41 -10.93 -3.45 5.07
N GLU A 42 -11.67 -2.82 4.16
CA GLU A 42 -13.07 -2.43 4.37
C GLU A 42 -13.98 -3.65 4.55
N ASN A 43 -13.76 -4.70 3.75
CA ASN A 43 -14.52 -5.94 3.85
C ASN A 43 -14.16 -6.72 5.11
N MET A 44 -12.89 -6.69 5.54
CA MET A 44 -12.46 -7.28 6.81
C MET A 44 -13.18 -6.65 8.00
N ILE A 45 -13.25 -5.31 8.05
CA ILE A 45 -13.93 -4.60 9.15
C ILE A 45 -15.41 -5.00 9.19
N ARG A 46 -16.10 -4.99 8.05
CA ARG A 46 -17.52 -5.42 7.96
C ARG A 46 -17.72 -6.87 8.41
N LEU A 47 -16.82 -7.76 8.04
CA LEU A 47 -16.87 -9.17 8.45
C LEU A 47 -16.72 -9.33 9.97
N ILE A 48 -15.87 -8.53 10.60
CA ILE A 48 -15.58 -8.55 12.04
C ILE A 48 -16.69 -7.88 12.86
N ASP A 49 -17.32 -6.83 12.34
CA ASP A 49 -18.30 -6.01 13.07
C ASP A 49 -19.74 -6.48 12.83
N ASP A 50 -20.13 -6.69 11.57
CA ASP A 50 -21.51 -6.95 11.18
C ASP A 50 -21.78 -8.44 10.96
N GLY A 51 -20.72 -9.25 10.83
CA GLY A 51 -20.86 -10.66 10.48
C GLY A 51 -21.59 -10.85 9.15
N THR A 52 -21.48 -9.89 8.23
CA THR A 52 -22.02 -10.00 6.87
C THR A 52 -20.96 -9.62 5.86
N ILE A 53 -20.89 -10.39 4.78
CA ILE A 53 -20.09 -10.05 3.61
C ILE A 53 -21.12 -9.80 2.54
N SER A 54 -21.34 -8.53 2.20
CA SER A 54 -22.13 -8.21 1.02
C SER A 54 -21.18 -8.35 -0.17
N ASP A 55 -21.47 -9.26 -1.10
CA ASP A 55 -20.85 -9.42 -2.43
C ASP A 55 -21.06 -8.18 -3.34
N GLY A 56 -21.17 -6.98 -2.76
CA GLY A 56 -21.03 -5.73 -3.48
C GLY A 56 -19.56 -5.55 -3.90
N PRO A 57 -19.28 -4.76 -4.95
CA PRO A 57 -17.99 -4.78 -5.64
C PRO A 57 -16.90 -4.13 -4.79
N GLY A 58 -16.39 -4.87 -3.81
CA GLY A 58 -15.09 -4.71 -3.22
C GLY A 58 -14.21 -5.77 -3.83
N ASN A 59 -13.59 -5.43 -4.96
CA ASN A 59 -12.60 -6.27 -5.65
C ASN A 59 -11.67 -6.97 -4.65
N PRO A 60 -11.19 -8.19 -4.96
CA PRO A 60 -10.02 -8.75 -4.28
C PRO A 60 -8.96 -7.65 -4.22
N ALA A 61 -8.39 -7.41 -3.03
CA ALA A 61 -7.35 -6.40 -2.87
C ALA A 61 -6.20 -6.77 -3.80
N ILE A 62 -6.14 -6.13 -4.98
CA ILE A 62 -5.01 -6.25 -5.88
C ILE A 62 -3.83 -5.75 -5.04
N PRO A 63 -2.80 -6.57 -4.76
CA PRO A 63 -1.60 -6.09 -4.10
C PRO A 63 -1.12 -4.87 -4.89
N PRO A 64 -0.67 -3.77 -4.24
CA PRO A 64 -0.06 -2.68 -4.99
C PRO A 64 1.06 -3.30 -5.83
N GLU A 65 0.91 -3.28 -7.16
CA GLU A 65 1.98 -3.64 -8.07
C GLU A 65 3.14 -2.72 -7.71
N THR A 66 4.11 -3.27 -6.99
CA THR A 66 5.38 -2.59 -6.81
C THR A 66 5.94 -2.47 -8.23
N PRO A 67 6.24 -1.27 -8.74
CA PRO A 67 6.81 -1.14 -10.07
C PRO A 67 8.01 -2.09 -10.16
N PRO A 68 8.21 -2.78 -11.31
CA PRO A 68 9.25 -3.78 -11.41
C PRO A 68 10.58 -3.14 -11.05
N ILE A 69 11.15 -3.55 -9.92
CA ILE A 69 12.54 -3.33 -9.59
C ILE A 69 13.36 -4.10 -10.63
N THR A 70 13.57 -3.49 -11.79
CA THR A 70 14.60 -3.94 -12.72
C THR A 70 15.93 -3.88 -11.96
N PRO A 71 16.64 -5.00 -11.75
CA PRO A 71 17.95 -4.94 -11.12
C PRO A 71 18.88 -4.19 -12.05
N SER A 72 19.20 -2.94 -11.71
CA SER A 72 20.28 -2.19 -12.35
C SER A 72 21.59 -2.90 -12.00
N PRO A 73 22.33 -3.48 -12.97
CA PRO A 73 23.63 -4.06 -12.67
C PRO A 73 24.59 -2.92 -12.30
N ALA A 74 25.28 -3.08 -11.17
CA ALA A 74 26.24 -2.11 -10.66
C ALA A 74 27.48 -1.97 -11.57
N GLY A 75 27.90 -0.73 -11.84
CA GLY A 75 29.22 -0.37 -12.37
C GLY A 75 29.26 0.98 -13.10
N PRO A 76 30.14 1.94 -12.74
CA PRO A 76 30.08 3.32 -13.26
C PRO A 76 30.93 3.54 -14.52
N PRO A 77 30.50 4.40 -15.46
CA PRO A 77 31.41 5.16 -16.29
C PRO A 77 31.31 6.65 -15.98
N ILE A 78 32.46 7.18 -15.61
CA ILE A 78 32.81 8.59 -15.53
C ILE A 78 32.45 9.32 -16.84
N GLY A 79 31.74 10.45 -16.71
CA GLY A 79 31.86 11.61 -17.59
C GLY A 79 31.12 11.57 -18.94
N GLN A 80 30.06 12.38 -19.05
CA GLN A 80 29.78 13.20 -20.25
C GLN A 80 28.70 14.26 -19.96
N PRO A 81 28.90 15.55 -20.32
CA PRO A 81 27.86 16.58 -20.19
C PRO A 81 26.77 16.41 -21.26
N SER A 82 25.52 16.64 -20.89
CA SER A 82 24.36 16.62 -21.81
C SER A 82 24.47 17.66 -22.92
N PRO A 83 24.34 17.29 -24.21
CA PRO A 83 23.95 18.21 -25.26
C PRO A 83 22.43 18.16 -25.52
N THR A 84 21.83 19.34 -25.45
CA THR A 84 20.54 19.81 -25.99
C THR A 84 20.05 19.09 -27.25
N MET A 85 18.71 18.99 -27.40
CA MET A 85 17.90 19.50 -28.55
C MET A 85 16.50 18.87 -28.56
N ALA A 86 15.46 19.70 -28.45
CA ALA A 86 14.27 19.66 -29.31
C ALA A 86 13.37 20.86 -29.00
N SER A 87 13.65 21.95 -29.73
CA SER A 87 12.82 23.14 -29.85
C SER A 87 11.54 22.77 -30.60
N THR A 88 10.35 23.07 -30.05
CA THR A 88 9.12 23.15 -30.83
C THR A 88 8.57 24.55 -30.71
N SER A 89 8.73 25.32 -31.79
CA SER A 89 8.15 26.64 -31.99
C SER A 89 6.79 26.51 -32.65
N ASP A 90 5.77 27.23 -32.16
CA ASP A 90 4.75 27.97 -32.97
C ASP A 90 3.89 28.83 -32.00
N SER A 91 3.99 30.18 -31.94
CA SER A 91 3.39 31.22 -32.83
C SER A 91 1.86 31.39 -32.56
N ILE A 92 1.19 32.54 -32.31
CA ILE A 92 1.39 34.02 -32.25
C ILE A 92 0.13 34.65 -31.53
N PRO A 93 -0.28 35.95 -31.66
CA PRO A 93 0.21 37.28 -31.21
C PRO A 93 -0.78 38.03 -30.25
N ALA A 94 -0.38 39.20 -29.70
CA ALA A 94 -1.11 40.49 -29.79
C ALA A 94 -0.80 41.48 -28.65
N GLY A 95 -0.47 42.72 -29.03
CA GLY A 95 -0.92 43.95 -28.34
C GLY A 95 -0.07 44.45 -27.16
N GLY A 96 0.60 45.59 -27.33
CA GLY A 96 1.26 46.29 -26.21
C GLY A 96 2.21 47.40 -26.64
N GLU A 97 1.66 48.42 -27.30
CA GLU A 97 2.18 49.78 -27.29
C GLU A 97 2.55 50.27 -25.87
N SER A 98 3.69 50.96 -25.70
CA SER A 98 3.86 52.16 -24.87
C SER A 98 5.33 52.62 -24.74
N ASP A 99 5.52 53.89 -25.10
CA ASP A 99 6.49 54.88 -24.59
C ASP A 99 8.01 54.70 -24.76
N ARG A 100 8.56 55.43 -25.74
CA ARG A 100 9.62 56.43 -25.53
C ARG A 100 9.47 57.62 -26.47
#